data_AF-A0A7K1A1E2-F1
#
_entry.id   AF-A0A7K1A1E2-F1
#
_cell.length_a   1.000
_cell.length_b   1.000
_cell.length_c   1.000
_cell.angle_alpha   90.00
_cell.angle_beta   90.00
_cell.angle_gamma   90.00
#
_symmetry.space_group_name_H-M   'P 1'
#
loop_
_entity.id
_entity.type
_entity.pdbx_description
1 polymer ?
#
loop_
_entity_poly.entity_id
_entity_poly.type
_entity_poly.pdbx_seq_one_letter_code
_entity_poly.pdbx_strand_id
1 'polypeptide(L)' 'APATYVARVAEGEERALWWERAVAVYEPYAEYQDKTDREIPVFLLERA' A
#
# COMPACT_ATOMS: atom_id res chain seq x y z
N ALA A 1 15.52 -2.17 -19.14
CA ALA A 1 15.88 -3.33 -18.30
C ALA A 1 15.11 -3.22 -16.99
N PRO A 2 14.75 -4.34 -16.33
CA PRO A 2 14.17 -4.27 -14.99
C PRO A 2 15.12 -3.51 -14.05
N ALA A 3 14.56 -2.71 -13.14
CA ALA A 3 15.30 -2.02 -12.10
C ALA A 3 15.12 -2.72 -10.75
N THR A 4 16.14 -2.66 -9.90
CA THR A 4 16.08 -3.19 -8.54
C THR A 4 15.46 -2.15 -7.61
N TYR A 5 14.60 -2.62 -6.71
CA TYR A 5 13.96 -1.82 -5.67
C TYR A 5 14.14 -2.49 -4.32
N VAL A 6 14.20 -1.69 -3.26
CA VAL A 6 14.09 -2.15 -1.88
C VAL A 6 12.65 -1.96 -1.44
N ALA A 7 12.05 -3.01 -0.90
CA ALA A 7 10.69 -3.00 -0.39
C ALA A 7 10.69 -2.81 1.13
N ARG A 8 9.80 -1.94 1.63
CA ARG A 8 9.49 -1.81 3.06
C ARG A 8 8.00 -1.65 3.27
N VAL A 9 7.51 -2.09 4.42
CA VAL A 9 6.12 -1.86 4.83
C VAL A 9 5.99 -0.40 5.24
N ALA A 10 5.00 0.31 4.71
CA ALA A 10 4.63 1.63 5.19
C ALA A 10 3.85 1.51 6.49
N GLU A 11 4.05 2.44 7.41
CA GLU A 11 3.44 2.46 8.74
C GLU A 11 2.75 3.81 8.99
N GLY A 12 1.77 3.83 9.90
CA GLY A 12 1.11 5.06 10.35
C GLY A 12 0.57 5.95 9.22
N GLU A 13 0.88 7.24 9.28
CA GLU A 13 0.40 8.24 8.31
C GLU A 13 0.90 7.98 6.88
N GLU A 14 2.11 7.43 6.72
CA GLU A 14 2.64 7.12 5.40
C GLU A 14 1.83 6.01 4.74
N ARG A 15 1.45 4.98 5.51
CA ARG A 15 0.56 3.93 5.02
C ARG A 15 -0.79 4.52 4.62
N ALA A 16 -1.38 5.37 5.45
CA ALA A 16 -2.68 5.98 5.17
C ALA A 16 -2.67 6.75 3.83
N LEU A 17 -1.66 7.60 3.62
CA LEU A 17 -1.48 8.35 2.38
C LEU A 17 -1.37 7.44 1.14
N TRP A 18 -0.61 6.36 1.24
CA TRP A 18 -0.43 5.44 0.11
C TRP A 18 -1.63 4.51 -0.10
N TRP A 19 -2.35 4.17 0.97
CA TRP A 19 -3.61 3.44 0.89
C TRP A 19 -4.68 4.25 0.16
N GLU A 20 -4.83 5.54 0.46
CA GLU A 20 -5.75 6.43 -0.26
C GLU A 20 -5.42 6.47 -1.77
N ARG A 21 -4.14 6.54 -2.12
CA ARG A 21 -3.69 6.49 -3.53
C ARG A 21 -4.00 5.14 -4.18
N ALA A 22 -3.84 4.03 -3.46
CA ALA A 22 -4.14 2.70 -3.97
C ALA A 22 -5.65 2.53 -4.25
N VAL A 23 -6.50 2.97 -3.31
CA VAL A 23 -7.97 2.95 -3.47
C VAL A 23 -8.40 3.85 -4.63
N ALA A 24 -7.77 5.02 -4.81
CA ALA A 24 -8.07 5.90 -5.95
C ALA A 24 -7.79 5.25 -7.32
N VAL A 25 -6.84 4.32 -7.40
CA VAL A 25 -6.56 3.56 -8.62
C VAL A 25 -7.46 2.33 -8.75
N TYR A 26 -7.77 1.68 -7.63
CA TYR A 26 -8.59 0.49 -7.59
C TYR A 26 -9.51 0.50 -6.35
N GLU A 27 -10.71 1.06 -6.56
CA GLU A 27 -11.74 1.26 -5.54
C GLU A 27 -12.04 0.02 -4.69
N PRO A 28 -12.08 -1.22 -5.23
CA PRO A 28 -12.39 -2.41 -4.43
C PRO A 28 -11.40 -2.72 -3.29
N TYR A 29 -10.21 -2.09 -3.25
CA TYR A 29 -9.32 -2.25 -2.10
C TYR A 29 -9.96 -1.78 -0.79
N ALA A 30 -10.80 -0.75 -0.82
CA ALA A 30 -11.53 -0.28 0.37
C ALA A 30 -12.42 -1.41 0.92
N GLU A 31 -13.19 -2.07 0.05
CA GLU A 31 -14.03 -3.20 0.44
C GLU A 31 -13.22 -4.38 1.00
N TYR A 32 -11.96 -4.57 0.58
CA TYR A 32 -11.13 -5.65 1.09
C TYR A 32 -10.72 -5.38 2.54
N GLN A 33 -10.45 -4.11 2.87
CA GLN A 33 -10.14 -3.70 4.24
C GLN A 33 -11.37 -3.83 5.14
N ASP A 34 -12.56 -3.50 4.66
CA ASP A 34 -13.81 -3.64 5.43
C ASP A 34 -14.13 -5.10 5.80
N LYS A 35 -13.58 -6.06 5.05
CA LYS A 35 -13.77 -7.51 5.27
C LYS A 35 -12.79 -8.09 6.28
N THR A 36 -11.93 -7.29 6.92
CA THR A 36 -10.93 -7.80 7.86
C THR A 36 -10.50 -6.77 8.92
N ASP A 37 -10.30 -7.23 10.15
CA ASP A 37 -9.78 -6.39 11.23
C ASP A 37 -8.26 -6.13 11.12
N ARG A 38 -7.54 -6.92 10.33
CA ARG A 38 -6.10 -6.71 10.13
C ARG A 38 -5.88 -5.53 9.19
N GLU A 39 -4.95 -4.65 9.51
CA GLU A 39 -4.55 -3.60 8.57
C GLU A 39 -3.86 -4.26 7.36
N ILE A 40 -4.37 -4.01 6.15
CA ILE A 40 -3.76 -4.55 4.93
C ILE A 40 -2.40 -3.87 4.73
N PRO A 41 -1.29 -4.63 4.65
CA PRO A 41 0.04 -4.06 4.50
C PRO A 41 0.21 -3.38 3.14
N VAL A 42 0.84 -2.22 3.14
CA VAL A 42 1.23 -1.49 1.93
C VAL A 42 2.75 -1.50 1.85
N PHE A 43 3.30 -2.00 0.74
CA PHE A 43 4.73 -1.96 0.48
C PHE A 43 5.08 -0.76 -0.40
N LEU A 44 6.08 0.01 0.02
CA LEU A 44 6.69 1.03 -0.81
C LEU A 44 7.95 0.48 -1.43
N LEU A 45 8.15 0.82 -2.71
CA LEU A 45 9.29 0.41 -3.51
C LEU A 45 10.15 1.63 -3.78
N GLU A 46 11.31 1.69 -3.13
CA GLU A 46 12.30 2.73 -3.35
C GLU A 46 13.42 2.14 -4.21
N ARG A 47 13.94 2.93 -5.16
CA ARG A 47 14.99 2.46 -6.06
C ARG A 47 16.25 2.15 -5.25
N ALA A 48 16.83 0.97 -5.51
CA ALA A 48 18.10 0.55 -4.90
C ALA A 48 19.30 1.33 -5.48
#